data_AF-A0A844YXR4-F1
#
_entry.id   AF-A0A844YXR4-F1
#
_cell.length_a   1.000
_cell.length_b   1.000
_cell.length_c   1.000
_cell.angle_alpha   90.00
_cell.angle_beta   90.00
_cell.angle_gamma   90.00
#
_symmetry.space_group_name_H-M   'P 1'
#
loop_
_entity.id
_entity.type
_entity.pdbx_description
1 polymer ?
#
loop_
_entity_poly.entity_id
_entity_poly.type
_entity_poly.pdbx_seq_one_letter_code
_entity_poly.pdbx_strand_id
1 'polypeptide(L)'
;MTREDYENYLRLFNAKDYDAVFNHFTDDCEVVFAGYCFQGKDTIRKFYDFFHAHTKETITLQRFVAGDDTVALEAIVRLEGLKTITPEMMAAMGMPRLAAMPEGGLFEMQQFIHYHLENGKFKRAMCAIFEPGTEVISSLP
;
A
#
# COMPACT_ATOMS: atom_id res chain seq x y z
N MET A 1 -5.02 3.97 -17.92
CA MET A 1 -5.05 4.94 -16.81
C MET A 1 -3.93 5.94 -17.01
N THR A 2 -4.17 7.25 -16.90
CA THR A 2 -3.14 8.27 -17.02
C THR A 2 -2.46 8.57 -15.66
N ARG A 3 -1.38 9.36 -15.68
CA ARG A 3 -0.74 9.83 -14.44
C ARG A 3 -1.68 10.68 -13.60
N GLU A 4 -2.47 11.54 -14.23
CA GLU A 4 -3.44 12.42 -13.57
C GLU A 4 -4.55 11.60 -12.89
N ASP A 5 -5.07 10.57 -13.57
CA ASP A 5 -6.05 9.64 -12.99
C ASP A 5 -5.50 8.98 -11.73
N TYR A 6 -4.24 8.52 -11.78
CA TYR A 6 -3.57 7.89 -10.65
C TYR A 6 -3.32 8.88 -9.50
N GLU A 7 -2.90 10.11 -9.79
CA GLU A 7 -2.68 11.14 -8.77
C GLU A 7 -4.00 11.54 -8.08
N ASN A 8 -5.12 11.55 -8.80
CA ASN A 8 -6.44 11.71 -8.18
C ASN A 8 -6.78 10.54 -7.25
N TYR A 9 -6.57 9.30 -7.69
CA TYR A 9 -6.71 8.11 -6.82
C TYR A 9 -5.84 8.23 -5.56
N LEU A 10 -4.57 8.59 -5.72
CA LEU A 10 -3.60 8.73 -4.63
C LEU A 10 -4.03 9.80 -3.62
N ARG A 11 -4.58 10.92 -4.11
CA ARG A 11 -5.14 11.98 -3.25
C ARG A 11 -6.27 11.44 -2.39
N LEU A 12 -7.19 10.65 -2.96
CA LEU A 12 -8.30 10.02 -2.22
C LEU A 12 -7.78 9.03 -1.18
N PHE A 13 -6.79 8.21 -1.56
CA PHE A 13 -6.15 7.25 -0.66
C PHE A 13 -5.48 7.95 0.54
N ASN A 14 -4.67 8.98 0.29
CA ASN A 14 -4.01 9.74 1.36
C ASN A 14 -5.01 10.52 2.24
N ALA A 15 -6.18 10.86 1.71
CA ALA A 15 -7.27 11.45 2.48
C ALA A 15 -8.12 10.42 3.25
N LYS A 16 -7.83 9.12 3.11
CA LYS A 16 -8.59 8.00 3.68
C LYS A 16 -10.06 7.96 3.25
N ASP A 17 -10.37 8.49 2.06
CA ASP A 17 -11.73 8.46 1.49
C ASP A 17 -11.96 7.11 0.80
N TYR A 18 -12.17 6.07 1.62
CA TYR A 18 -12.25 4.69 1.11
C TYR A 18 -13.46 4.45 0.22
N ASP A 19 -14.54 5.18 0.42
CA ASP A 19 -15.71 5.09 -0.44
C ASP A 19 -15.38 5.58 -1.85
N ALA A 20 -14.64 6.68 -1.98
CA ALA A 20 -14.16 7.14 -3.26
C ALA A 20 -13.03 6.26 -3.83
N VAL A 21 -12.10 5.78 -2.98
CA VAL A 21 -10.99 4.90 -3.39
C VAL A 21 -11.51 3.64 -4.06
N PHE A 22 -12.51 2.98 -3.49
CA PHE A 22 -13.00 1.72 -4.05
C PHE A 22 -13.76 1.87 -5.38
N ASN A 23 -14.08 3.09 -5.82
CA ASN A 23 -14.57 3.33 -7.19
C ASN A 23 -13.51 3.03 -8.26
N HIS A 24 -12.23 3.10 -7.89
CA HIS A 24 -11.09 2.78 -8.76
C HIS A 24 -10.78 1.28 -8.84
N PHE A 25 -11.44 0.43 -8.06
CA PHE A 25 -11.19 -1.03 -8.02
C PHE A 25 -12.33 -1.83 -8.63
N THR A 26 -12.01 -2.98 -9.23
CA THR A 26 -13.02 -4.00 -9.55
C THR A 26 -13.54 -4.65 -8.26
N ASP A 27 -14.75 -5.22 -8.28
CA ASP A 27 -15.34 -5.81 -7.07
C ASP A 27 -14.56 -7.03 -6.56
N ASP A 28 -14.00 -7.78 -7.50
CA ASP A 28 -13.17 -8.96 -7.30
C ASP A 28 -11.66 -8.65 -7.40
N CYS A 29 -11.28 -7.44 -6.98
CA CYS A 29 -9.89 -7.00 -6.98
C CYS A 29 -9.03 -7.75 -5.96
N GLU A 30 -7.72 -7.75 -6.16
CA GLU A 30 -6.76 -8.37 -5.26
C GLU A 30 -5.61 -7.41 -4.91
N VAL A 31 -5.19 -7.41 -3.65
CA VAL A 31 -3.95 -6.73 -3.22
C VAL A 31 -2.99 -7.76 -2.67
N VAL A 32 -1.79 -7.82 -3.23
CA VAL A 32 -0.73 -8.73 -2.80
C VAL A 32 0.36 -7.90 -2.11
N PHE A 33 0.59 -8.16 -0.84
CA PHE A 33 1.57 -7.44 -0.03
C PHE A 33 2.13 -8.33 1.08
N ALA A 34 3.44 -8.28 1.31
CA ALA A 34 4.13 -8.97 2.42
C ALA A 34 3.78 -10.47 2.56
N GLY A 35 3.61 -11.16 1.43
CA GLY A 35 3.26 -12.59 1.40
C GLY A 35 1.79 -12.90 1.73
N TYR A 36 0.92 -11.89 1.74
CA TYR A 36 -0.53 -12.00 1.87
C TYR A 36 -1.23 -11.60 0.58
N CYS A 37 -2.42 -12.14 0.35
CA CYS A 37 -3.32 -11.75 -0.73
C CYS A 37 -4.68 -11.38 -0.12
N PHE A 38 -5.08 -10.12 -0.24
CA PHE A 38 -6.38 -9.62 0.18
C PHE A 38 -7.31 -9.66 -1.03
N GLN A 39 -8.38 -10.46 -0.94
CA GLN A 39 -9.33 -10.66 -2.04
C GLN A 39 -10.63 -9.90 -1.78
N GLY A 40 -11.01 -9.08 -2.75
CA GLY A 40 -12.24 -8.29 -2.73
C GLY A 40 -12.15 -7.01 -1.88
N LYS A 41 -13.01 -6.05 -2.24
CA LYS A 41 -13.07 -4.72 -1.60
C LYS A 41 -13.29 -4.79 -0.09
N ASP A 42 -14.14 -5.70 0.38
CA ASP A 42 -14.46 -5.82 1.80
C ASP A 42 -13.26 -6.25 2.65
N THR A 43 -12.45 -7.18 2.15
CA THR A 43 -11.25 -7.64 2.84
C THR A 43 -10.20 -6.53 2.89
N ILE A 44 -10.00 -5.83 1.77
CA ILE A 44 -9.07 -4.70 1.67
C ILE A 44 -9.54 -3.56 2.59
N ARG A 45 -10.83 -3.26 2.64
CA ARG A 45 -11.41 -2.25 3.53
C ARG A 45 -11.18 -2.59 4.99
N LYS A 46 -11.49 -3.82 5.42
CA LYS A 46 -11.26 -4.27 6.80
C LYS A 46 -9.80 -4.13 7.22
N PHE A 47 -8.86 -4.42 6.32
CA PHE A 47 -7.44 -4.21 6.57
C PHE A 47 -7.13 -2.73 6.80
N TYR A 48 -7.54 -1.86 5.89
CA TYR A 48 -7.25 -0.43 6.00
C TYR A 48 -7.97 0.25 7.15
N ASP A 49 -9.22 -0.10 7.46
CA ASP A 49 -9.95 0.40 8.62
C ASP A 49 -9.18 0.11 9.92
N PHE A 50 -8.70 -1.13 10.07
CA PHE A 50 -7.85 -1.51 11.20
C PHE A 50 -6.52 -0.76 11.17
N PHE A 51 -5.81 -0.78 10.04
CA PHE A 51 -4.46 -0.24 9.93
C PHE A 51 -4.45 1.26 10.16
N HIS A 52 -5.34 2.01 9.51
CA HIS A 52 -5.43 3.47 9.60
C HIS A 52 -6.08 4.00 10.88
N ALA A 53 -6.69 3.13 11.69
CA ALA A 53 -7.08 3.45 13.07
C ALA A 53 -5.86 3.48 14.01
N HIS A 54 -4.75 2.84 13.63
CA HIS A 54 -3.51 2.76 14.41
C HIS A 54 -2.35 3.52 13.75
N THR A 55 -2.41 3.78 12.45
CA THR A 55 -1.36 4.46 11.71
C THR A 55 -1.87 5.63 10.89
N LYS A 56 -0.98 6.58 10.66
CA LYS A 56 -1.09 7.54 9.58
C LYS A 56 -0.16 7.09 8.47
N GLU A 57 -0.75 6.68 7.36
CA GLU A 57 -0.03 6.34 6.14
C GLU A 57 -0.06 7.54 5.18
N THR A 58 1.05 7.80 4.51
CA THR A 58 1.13 8.77 3.41
C THR A 58 2.01 8.19 2.31
N ILE A 59 1.45 8.17 1.10
CA ILE A 59 2.15 7.66 -0.09
C ILE A 59 2.52 8.85 -0.98
N THR A 60 3.78 8.91 -1.37
CA THR A 60 4.31 9.92 -2.30
C THR A 60 4.84 9.24 -3.56
N LEU A 61 4.26 9.59 -4.72
CA LEU A 61 4.65 9.04 -6.02
C LEU A 61 6.03 9.57 -6.45
N GLN A 62 6.95 8.67 -6.80
CA GLN A 62 8.29 9.03 -7.30
C GLN A 62 8.39 8.83 -8.81
N ARG A 63 8.06 7.62 -9.29
CA ARG A 63 8.08 7.26 -10.71
C ARG A 63 6.75 6.64 -11.10
N PHE A 64 6.32 6.87 -12.33
CA PHE A 64 5.06 6.36 -12.87
C PHE A 64 5.27 5.96 -14.33
N VAL A 65 4.85 4.74 -14.67
CA VAL A 65 4.78 4.24 -16.03
C VAL A 65 3.43 3.55 -16.20
N ALA A 66 2.76 3.82 -17.31
CA ALA A 66 1.49 3.18 -17.65
C ALA A 66 1.58 2.55 -19.03
N GLY A 67 1.00 1.37 -19.16
CA GLY A 67 0.63 0.75 -20.42
C GLY A 67 -0.90 0.76 -20.62
N ASP A 68 -1.38 -0.06 -21.55
CA ASP A 68 -2.81 -0.14 -21.86
C ASP A 68 -3.62 -0.70 -20.68
N ASP A 69 -3.12 -1.76 -20.05
CA ASP A 69 -3.78 -2.52 -18.98
C ASP A 69 -2.93 -2.64 -17.71
N THR A 70 -1.80 -1.93 -17.63
CA THR A 70 -0.88 -2.01 -16.50
C THR A 70 -0.39 -0.63 -16.07
N VAL A 71 -0.11 -0.49 -14.78
CA VAL A 71 0.58 0.68 -14.21
C VAL A 71 1.68 0.16 -13.29
N ALA A 72 2.89 0.65 -13.46
CA ALA A 72 4.00 0.39 -12.57
C ALA A 72 4.49 1.70 -11.97
N LEU A 73 4.82 1.68 -10.68
CA LEU A 73 5.29 2.86 -9.99
C LEU A 73 6.31 2.54 -8.90
N GLU A 74 7.07 3.57 -8.57
CA GLU A 74 7.84 3.64 -7.35
C GLU A 74 7.21 4.74 -6.48
N ALA A 75 7.03 4.43 -5.20
CA ALA A 75 6.53 5.38 -4.22
C ALA A 75 7.32 5.28 -2.92
N ILE A 76 7.33 6.38 -2.18
CA ILE A 76 7.72 6.38 -0.77
C ILE A 76 6.45 6.25 0.05
N VAL A 77 6.40 5.22 0.88
CA VAL A 77 5.34 5.00 1.87
C VAL A 77 5.88 5.38 3.23
N ARG A 78 5.26 6.38 3.86
CA ARG A 78 5.57 6.84 5.20
C ARG A 78 4.48 6.41 6.15
N LEU A 79 4.86 5.76 7.24
CA LEU A 79 3.97 5.30 8.32
C LEU A 79 4.35 6.00 9.63
N GLU A 80 3.34 6.55 10.29
CA GLU A 80 3.45 7.13 11.63
C GLU A 80 2.52 6.35 12.57
N GLY A 81 3.05 5.80 13.66
CA GLY A 81 2.28 5.08 14.67
C GLY A 81 1.45 6.04 15.52
N LEU A 82 0.12 6.01 15.36
CA LEU A 82 -0.81 6.76 16.20
C LEU A 82 -1.17 5.99 17.48
N LYS A 83 -1.20 4.66 17.37
CA LYS A 83 -1.42 3.72 18.48
C LYS A 83 -0.58 2.48 18.22
N THR A 84 -0.16 1.82 19.30
CA THR A 84 0.65 0.62 19.17
C THR A 84 -0.14 -0.51 18.49
N ILE A 85 0.44 -1.10 17.45
CA ILE A 85 0.05 -2.39 16.86
C ILE A 85 1.01 -3.44 17.41
N THR A 86 0.49 -4.40 18.17
CA THR A 86 1.29 -5.50 18.71
C THR A 86 1.33 -6.70 17.74
N PRO A 87 2.30 -7.62 17.90
CA PRO A 87 2.31 -8.87 17.15
C PRO A 87 1.02 -9.70 17.33
N GLU A 88 0.42 -9.69 18.52
CA GLU A 88 -0.83 -10.41 18.81
C GLU A 88 -2.01 -9.82 18.04
N MET A 89 -2.08 -8.49 17.91
CA MET A 89 -3.10 -7.83 17.09
C MET A 89 -2.95 -8.20 15.62
N MET A 90 -1.71 -8.25 15.10
CA MET A 90 -1.45 -8.68 13.72
C MET A 90 -1.78 -10.16 13.51
N ALA A 91 -1.46 -11.02 14.47
CA ALA A 91 -1.84 -12.42 14.44
C ALA A 91 -3.36 -12.61 14.45
N ALA A 92 -4.09 -11.85 15.26
CA ALA A 92 -5.56 -11.86 15.31
C ALA A 92 -6.20 -11.41 13.98
N MET A 93 -5.53 -10.53 13.24
CA MET A 93 -5.91 -10.12 11.88
C MET A 93 -5.43 -11.10 10.79
N GLY A 94 -4.82 -12.23 11.16
CA GLY A 94 -4.33 -13.24 10.21
C GLY A 94 -2.99 -12.88 9.54
N MET A 95 -2.28 -11.88 10.04
CA MET A 95 -1.05 -11.34 9.46
C MET A 95 0.17 -11.39 10.42
N PRO A 96 0.50 -12.53 11.03
CA PRO A 96 1.54 -12.61 12.07
C PRO A 96 2.95 -12.25 11.62
N ARG A 97 3.21 -12.15 10.30
CA ARG A 97 4.53 -11.82 9.74
C ARG A 97 4.73 -10.32 9.49
N LEU A 98 3.67 -9.52 9.61
CA LEU A 98 3.81 -8.07 9.49
C LEU A 98 4.44 -7.49 10.76
N ALA A 99 5.34 -6.51 10.58
CA ALA A 99 6.04 -5.87 11.68
C ALA A 99 5.06 -5.12 12.60
N ALA A 100 5.34 -5.18 13.90
CA ALA A 100 4.67 -4.36 14.89
C ALA A 100 4.99 -2.88 14.67
N MET A 101 4.07 -2.00 15.07
CA MET A 101 4.21 -0.55 14.98
C MET A 101 4.04 0.04 16.38
N PRO A 102 5.09 0.57 17.04
CA PRO A 102 4.92 1.27 18.30
C PRO A 102 4.23 2.63 18.07
N GLU A 103 3.51 3.12 19.08
CA GLU A 103 3.04 4.50 19.12
C GLU A 103 4.22 5.48 19.02
N GLY A 104 4.07 6.53 18.20
CA GLY A 104 5.14 7.46 17.85
C GLY A 104 6.20 6.89 16.91
N GLY A 105 6.11 5.61 16.52
CA GLY A 105 7.01 4.98 15.56
C GLY A 105 6.95 5.66 14.20
N LEU A 106 8.09 5.75 13.53
CA LEU A 106 8.24 6.34 12.20
C LEU A 106 8.96 5.35 11.30
N PHE A 107 8.30 4.96 10.21
CA PHE A 107 8.87 4.08 9.20
C PHE A 107 8.66 4.69 7.82
N GLU A 108 9.71 4.65 7.02
CA GLU A 108 9.66 5.09 5.63
C GLU A 108 10.29 4.00 4.78
N MET A 109 9.59 3.64 3.70
CA MET A 109 10.02 2.56 2.82
C MET A 109 9.73 2.93 1.37
N GLN A 110 10.67 2.56 0.50
CA GLN A 110 10.43 2.58 -0.93
C GLN A 110 9.66 1.33 -1.34
N GLN A 111 8.55 1.54 -2.03
CA GLN A 111 7.68 0.48 -2.50
C GLN A 111 7.57 0.54 -4.02
N PHE A 112 7.74 -0.60 -4.66
CA PHE A 112 7.34 -0.80 -6.04
C PHE A 112 5.91 -1.34 -6.06
N ILE A 113 5.03 -0.71 -6.84
CA ILE A 113 3.65 -1.17 -6.99
C ILE A 113 3.37 -1.42 -8.46
N HIS A 114 2.94 -2.64 -8.75
CA HIS A 114 2.50 -3.04 -10.08
C HIS A 114 1.01 -3.34 -10.07
N TYR A 115 0.24 -2.54 -10.79
CA TYR A 115 -1.19 -2.70 -10.97
C TYR A 115 -1.51 -3.34 -12.30
N HIS A 116 -2.46 -4.28 -12.27
CA HIS A 116 -3.16 -4.75 -13.46
C HIS A 116 -4.55 -4.11 -13.47
N LEU A 117 -4.97 -3.67 -14.65
CA LEU A 117 -6.21 -2.96 -14.88
C LEU A 117 -7.20 -3.83 -15.64
N GLU A 118 -8.48 -3.67 -15.31
CA GLU A 118 -9.59 -4.17 -16.10
C GLU A 118 -10.56 -3.01 -16.30
N ASN A 119 -10.82 -2.65 -17.56
CA ASN A 119 -11.68 -1.51 -17.92
C ASN A 119 -11.31 -0.20 -17.18
N GLY A 120 -10.01 0.05 -17.04
CA GLY A 120 -9.47 1.24 -16.37
C GLY A 120 -9.52 1.21 -14.83
N LYS A 121 -9.99 0.11 -14.22
CA LYS A 121 -10.03 -0.09 -12.76
C LYS A 121 -8.95 -1.06 -12.31
N PHE A 122 -8.44 -0.89 -11.10
CA PHE A 122 -7.50 -1.81 -10.48
C PHE A 122 -8.16 -3.17 -10.23
N LYS A 123 -7.69 -4.17 -10.95
CA LYS A 123 -8.04 -5.57 -10.76
C LYS A 123 -7.06 -6.27 -9.82
N ARG A 124 -5.78 -5.88 -9.87
CA ARG A 124 -4.75 -6.42 -8.99
C ARG A 124 -3.72 -5.34 -8.67
N ALA A 125 -3.27 -5.30 -7.42
CA ALA A 125 -2.12 -4.52 -6.99
C ALA A 125 -1.08 -5.47 -6.38
N MET A 126 0.15 -5.40 -6.86
CA MET A 126 1.27 -6.17 -6.32
C MET A 126 2.29 -5.21 -5.73
N CYS A 127 2.46 -5.28 -4.42
CA CYS A 127 3.30 -4.38 -3.65
C CYS A 127 4.57 -5.11 -3.22
N ALA A 128 5.71 -4.64 -3.68
CA ALA A 128 7.02 -5.15 -3.30
C ALA A 128 7.82 -4.08 -2.55
N ILE A 129 8.48 -4.49 -1.47
CA ILE A 129 9.49 -3.70 -0.77
C ILE A 129 10.85 -4.31 -1.16
N PHE A 130 11.83 -3.48 -1.48
CA PHE A 130 13.19 -3.93 -1.75
C PHE A 130 14.00 -3.97 -0.45
N GLU A 131 14.76 -5.06 -0.26
CA GLU A 131 15.63 -5.24 0.90
C GLU A 131 17.12 -5.29 0.49
N PRO A 132 18.05 -4.75 1.31
CA PRO A 132 17.76 -3.96 2.51
C PRO A 132 17.11 -2.62 2.13
N GLY A 133 16.17 -2.14 2.96
CA GLY A 133 15.68 -0.77 2.84
C GLY A 133 16.86 0.19 2.99
N THR A 134 16.86 1.31 2.24
CA THR A 134 17.95 2.28 2.03
C THR A 134 19.19 2.18 2.94
N GLU A 135 20.00 1.13 2.78
CA GLU A 135 21.38 1.08 3.25
C GLU A 135 22.27 1.37 2.03
N VAL A 136 22.78 2.60 1.97
CA VAL A 136 23.81 2.95 1.00
C VAL A 136 25.11 2.32 1.48
N ILE A 137 25.50 1.18 0.90
CA ILE A 137 26.85 0.64 1.07
C ILE A 137 27.79 1.56 0.27
N SER A 138 28.36 2.56 0.95
CA SER A 138 29.16 3.63 0.34
C SER A 138 30.59 3.21 -0.04
N SER A 139 30.95 1.94 0.10
CA SER A 139 32.15 1.35 -0.52
C SER A 139 32.13 -0.17 -0.37
N LEU A 140 32.14 -0.88 -1.49
CA LEU A 140 32.73 -2.21 -1.54
C LEU A 140 34.25 -2.02 -1.67
N PRO A 141 35.08 -2.84 -1.00
CA PRO A 141 36.53 -2.79 -1.19
C PRO A 141 36.95 -3.09 -2.64
#